data_AF-A0A0D5NLI4-F1
#
_entry.id   AF-A0A0D5NLI4-F1
#
_cell.length_a   1.000
_cell.length_b   1.000
_cell.length_c   1.000
_cell.angle_alpha   90.00
_cell.angle_beta   90.00
_cell.angle_gamma   90.00
#
_symmetry.space_group_name_H-M   'P 1'
#
loop_
_entity.id
_entity.type
_entity.pdbx_description
1 polymer ?
#
loop_
_entity_poly.entity_id
_entity_poly.type
_entity_poly.pdbx_seq_one_letter_code
_entity_poly.pdbx_strand_id
1 'polypeptide(L)'
;MKTVAIIGGSQTETFKKMGEKRGLIIEHHNGKTGGGSVEHYFQRIINKADVIIILKGAISHSSMWAVRELAEKKGKKIDYHDGFGASGALEKALQLSLPMPRKVSMTKAVE
;
A
#
# COMPACT_ATOMS: atom_id res chain seq x y z
N MET A 1 8.90 9.28 8.73
CA MET A 1 8.09 9.32 7.50
C MET A 1 7.70 7.89 7.13
N LYS A 2 6.46 7.63 6.68
CA LYS A 2 6.03 6.27 6.34
C LYS A 2 6.31 5.96 4.87
N THR A 3 6.81 4.76 4.61
CA THR A 3 7.06 4.28 3.24
C THR A 3 5.88 3.45 2.77
N VAL A 4 5.31 3.84 1.63
CA VAL A 4 4.15 3.19 1.03
C VAL A 4 4.56 2.60 -0.31
N ALA A 5 4.31 1.31 -0.49
CA ALA A 5 4.36 0.68 -1.80
C ALA A 5 3.01 0.80 -2.49
N ILE A 6 2.97 1.37 -3.68
CA ILE A 6 1.81 1.33 -4.57
C ILE A 6 2.11 0.34 -5.69
N ILE A 7 1.27 -0.69 -5.84
CA ILE A 7 1.43 -1.71 -6.88
C ILE A 7 0.28 -1.66 -7.88
N GLY A 8 0.62 -1.56 -9.15
CA GLY A 8 -0.29 -1.38 -10.28
C GLY A 8 -0.31 0.06 -10.78
N GLY A 9 -0.89 0.28 -11.96
CA GLY A 9 -0.95 1.59 -12.60
C GLY A 9 0.36 2.02 -13.26
N SER A 10 0.37 3.21 -13.86
CA SER A 10 1.51 3.72 -14.67
C SER A 10 2.02 5.08 -14.21
N GLN A 11 1.33 5.75 -13.29
CA GLN A 11 1.54 7.17 -12.96
C GLN A 11 2.58 7.38 -11.84
N THR A 12 3.78 6.79 -11.96
CA THR A 12 4.84 6.81 -10.92
C THR A 12 5.07 8.20 -10.32
N GLU A 13 5.28 9.20 -11.18
CA GLU A 13 5.63 10.55 -10.73
C GLU A 13 4.46 11.25 -10.04
N THR A 14 3.22 11.00 -10.48
CA THR A 14 2.02 11.50 -9.81
C THR A 14 1.92 10.94 -8.40
N PHE A 15 2.10 9.62 -8.23
CA PHE A 15 2.06 9.00 -6.91
C PHE A 15 3.11 9.60 -5.98
N LYS A 16 4.37 9.70 -6.43
CA LYS A 16 5.46 10.27 -5.65
C LYS A 16 5.19 11.73 -5.24
N LYS A 17 4.86 12.59 -6.22
CA LYS A 17 4.59 14.02 -5.98
C LYS A 17 3.43 14.22 -5.02
N MET A 18 2.36 13.43 -5.14
CA MET A 18 1.20 13.53 -4.25
C MET A 18 1.46 12.92 -2.86
N GLY A 19 2.23 11.84 -2.79
CA GLY A 19 2.63 11.23 -1.53
C GLY A 19 3.53 12.15 -0.72
N GLU A 20 4.52 12.78 -1.35
CA GLU A 20 5.42 13.74 -0.72
C GLU A 20 4.65 14.91 -0.09
N LYS A 21 3.68 15.48 -0.82
CA LYS A 21 2.76 16.51 -0.29
C LYS A 21 1.97 16.08 0.95
N ARG A 22 1.85 14.77 1.18
CA ARG A 22 1.13 14.16 2.30
C ARG A 22 2.08 13.56 3.34
N GLY A 23 3.39 13.80 3.24
CA GLY A 23 4.38 13.25 4.18
C GLY A 23 4.58 11.74 4.05
N LEU A 24 4.45 11.19 2.84
CA LEU A 24 4.69 9.77 2.53
C LEU A 24 5.87 9.62 1.56
N ILE A 25 6.70 8.60 1.79
CA ILE A 25 7.66 8.12 0.79
C ILE A 25 6.94 7.09 -0.07
N ILE A 26 6.87 7.31 -1.38
CA ILE A 26 6.23 6.35 -2.30
C ILE A 26 7.26 5.56 -3.07
N GLU A 27 7.21 4.24 -2.94
CA GLU A 27 7.80 3.30 -3.88
C GLU A 27 6.68 2.79 -4.79
N HIS A 28 6.91 2.74 -6.10
CA HIS A 28 5.88 2.34 -7.07
C HIS A 28 6.38 1.23 -7.99
N HIS A 29 5.53 0.25 -8.26
CA HIS A 29 5.76 -0.78 -9.26
C HIS A 29 4.48 -1.01 -10.06
N ASN A 30 4.56 -1.00 -11.39
CA ASN A 30 3.37 -1.04 -12.28
C ASN A 30 2.67 -2.42 -12.35
N GLY A 31 3.12 -3.39 -11.58
CA GLY A 31 2.58 -4.75 -11.54
C GLY A 31 3.00 -5.68 -12.70
N LYS A 32 3.75 -5.20 -13.71
CA LYS A 32 4.25 -6.03 -14.82
C LYS A 32 5.54 -6.74 -14.44
N THR A 33 5.63 -8.03 -14.73
CA THR A 33 6.82 -8.85 -14.49
C THR A 33 7.40 -9.35 -15.83
N GLY A 34 8.72 -9.39 -15.95
CA GLY A 34 9.43 -9.71 -17.20
C GLY A 34 9.69 -11.19 -17.47
N GLY A 35 8.94 -12.10 -16.84
CA GLY A 35 9.21 -13.55 -16.84
C GLY A 35 10.03 -14.00 -15.61
N GLY A 36 9.96 -15.28 -15.24
CA GLY A 36 10.57 -15.80 -14.01
C GLY A 36 9.66 -15.71 -12.77
N SER A 37 10.22 -15.89 -11.57
CA SER A 37 9.42 -15.90 -10.34
C SER A 37 8.91 -14.49 -10.01
N VAL A 38 7.59 -14.36 -10.09
CA VAL A 38 6.83 -13.11 -9.88
C VAL A 38 7.17 -12.46 -8.53
N GLU A 39 7.41 -13.25 -7.48
CA GLU A 39 7.71 -12.76 -6.13
C GLU A 39 9.00 -11.92 -6.07
N HIS A 40 10.04 -12.29 -6.83
CA HIS A 40 11.33 -11.58 -6.79
C HIS A 40 11.21 -10.13 -7.26
N TYR A 41 10.30 -9.85 -8.20
CA TYR A 41 10.04 -8.49 -8.67
C TYR A 41 9.47 -7.59 -7.57
N PHE A 42 8.74 -8.16 -6.62
CA PHE A 42 8.08 -7.41 -5.55
C PHE A 42 8.86 -7.40 -4.24
N GLN A 43 9.84 -8.28 -4.07
CA GLN A 43 10.52 -8.46 -2.79
C GLN A 43 11.24 -7.20 -2.30
N ARG A 44 11.95 -6.51 -3.19
CA ARG A 44 12.67 -5.27 -2.84
C ARG A 44 11.70 -4.17 -2.38
N ILE A 45 10.61 -3.95 -3.11
CA ILE A 45 9.64 -2.89 -2.80
C ILE A 45 8.85 -3.20 -1.53
N ILE A 46 8.41 -4.45 -1.34
CA ILE A 46 7.68 -4.88 -0.14
C ILE A 46 8.54 -4.81 1.12
N ASN A 47 9.83 -5.14 1.04
CA ASN A 47 10.73 -5.08 2.19
C ASN A 47 10.84 -3.66 2.76
N LYS A 48 10.94 -2.66 1.89
CA LYS A 48 11.08 -1.25 2.24
C LYS A 48 9.80 -0.62 2.78
N ALA A 49 8.64 -1.12 2.36
CA ALA A 49 7.36 -0.51 2.68
C ALA A 49 6.89 -0.83 4.10
N ASP A 50 6.25 0.14 4.76
CA ASP A 50 5.44 -0.03 5.95
C ASP A 50 4.02 -0.46 5.60
N VAL A 51 3.48 0.12 4.51
CA VAL A 51 2.11 -0.07 4.02
C VAL A 51 2.15 -0.38 2.52
N ILE A 52 1.31 -1.31 2.08
CA ILE A 52 1.21 -1.73 0.69
C ILE A 52 -0.22 -1.49 0.22
N ILE A 53 -0.38 -0.79 -0.90
CA ILE A 53 -1.66 -0.55 -1.55
C ILE A 53 -1.64 -1.18 -2.95
N ILE A 54 -2.54 -2.12 -3.20
CA ILE A 54 -2.73 -2.74 -4.51
C ILE A 54 -3.87 -2.03 -5.25
N LEU A 55 -3.61 -1.60 -6.49
CA LEU A 55 -4.63 -1.03 -7.38
C LEU A 55 -5.32 -2.14 -8.18
N LYS A 56 -6.51 -2.60 -7.74
CA LYS A 56 -7.16 -3.79 -8.32
C LYS A 56 -7.49 -3.64 -9.81
N GLY A 57 -7.80 -2.43 -10.26
CA GLY A 57 -8.07 -2.17 -11.69
C GLY A 57 -6.81 -2.25 -12.54
N ALA A 58 -5.63 -2.12 -11.94
CA ALA A 58 -4.40 -1.75 -12.64
C ALA A 58 -3.25 -2.75 -12.45
N ILE A 59 -3.59 -4.02 -12.15
CA ILE A 59 -2.64 -5.10 -11.87
C ILE A 59 -3.18 -6.44 -12.40
N SER A 60 -2.32 -7.37 -12.78
CA SER A 60 -2.73 -8.75 -13.09
C SER A 60 -3.07 -9.52 -11.81
N HIS A 61 -3.92 -10.54 -11.93
CA HIS A 61 -4.26 -11.42 -10.80
C HIS A 61 -3.02 -12.11 -10.22
N SER A 62 -2.13 -12.63 -11.06
CA SER A 62 -0.89 -13.30 -10.60
C SER A 62 -0.01 -12.38 -9.75
N SER A 63 0.23 -11.15 -10.21
CA SER A 63 1.00 -10.16 -9.45
C SER A 63 0.28 -9.74 -8.17
N MET A 64 -1.05 -9.59 -8.20
CA MET A 64 -1.84 -9.27 -7.01
C MET A 64 -1.67 -10.33 -5.91
N TRP A 65 -1.79 -11.61 -6.26
CA TRP A 65 -1.64 -12.70 -5.30
C TRP A 65 -0.22 -12.80 -4.75
N ALA A 66 0.80 -12.70 -5.61
CA ALA A 66 2.19 -12.73 -5.18
C ALA A 66 2.53 -11.57 -4.21
N VAL A 67 2.04 -10.36 -4.48
CA VAL A 67 2.22 -9.21 -3.58
C VAL A 67 1.51 -9.44 -2.26
N ARG A 68 0.27 -9.95 -2.29
CA ARG A 68 -0.51 -10.24 -1.09
C ARG A 68 0.20 -11.26 -0.20
N GLU A 69 0.54 -12.42 -0.75
CA GLU A 69 1.19 -13.51 -0.01
C GLU A 69 2.53 -13.06 0.58
N LEU A 70 3.34 -12.33 -0.20
CA LEU A 70 4.62 -11.83 0.29
C LEU A 70 4.47 -10.76 1.38
N ALA A 71 3.45 -9.91 1.29
CA ALA A 71 3.13 -8.92 2.31
C ALA A 71 2.67 -9.58 3.61
N GLU A 72 1.73 -10.52 3.53
CA GLU A 72 1.18 -11.27 4.67
C GLU A 72 2.28 -12.08 5.36
N LYS A 73 3.12 -12.80 4.60
CA LYS A 73 4.27 -13.55 5.13
C LYS A 73 5.27 -12.68 5.90
N LYS A 74 5.36 -11.40 5.54
CA LYS A 74 6.25 -10.41 6.19
C LYS A 74 5.55 -9.57 7.25
N GLY A 75 4.27 -9.83 7.55
CA GLY A 75 3.47 -9.06 8.51
C GLY A 75 3.30 -7.59 8.12
N LYS A 76 3.32 -7.28 6.81
CA LYS A 76 3.16 -5.92 6.30
C LYS A 76 1.67 -5.54 6.29
N LYS A 77 1.39 -4.27 6.56
CA LYS A 77 0.03 -3.72 6.40
C LYS A 77 -0.29 -3.65 4.90
N ILE A 78 -1.40 -4.24 4.49
CA ILE A 78 -1.83 -4.30 3.09
C ILE A 78 -3.32 -3.96 2.97
N ASP A 79 -3.68 -3.19 1.95
CA ASP A 79 -5.07 -2.93 1.55
C ASP A 79 -5.15 -2.77 0.02
N TYR A 80 -6.37 -2.70 -0.49
CA TYR A 80 -6.68 -2.61 -1.90
C TYR A 80 -7.48 -1.34 -2.21
N HIS A 81 -7.19 -0.73 -3.34
CA HIS A 81 -7.98 0.35 -3.91
C HIS A 81 -8.70 -0.13 -5.17
N ASP A 82 -10.02 -0.01 -5.17
CA ASP A 82 -10.86 -0.25 -6.35
C ASP A 82 -10.72 0.94 -7.30
N GLY A 83 -9.81 0.84 -8.27
CA GLY A 83 -9.53 1.89 -9.26
C GLY A 83 -8.06 1.99 -9.68
N PHE A 84 -7.73 3.09 -10.34
CA PHE A 84 -6.41 3.39 -10.92
C PHE A 84 -5.78 4.69 -10.37
N GLY A 85 -6.52 5.43 -9.53
CA GLY A 85 -6.20 6.81 -9.17
C GLY A 85 -5.27 6.94 -7.96
N ALA A 86 -4.40 7.96 -8.01
CA ALA A 86 -3.46 8.26 -6.91
C ALA A 86 -4.14 8.76 -5.64
N SER A 87 -5.17 9.60 -5.74
CA SER A 87 -5.83 10.21 -4.57
C SER A 87 -6.38 9.17 -3.59
N GLY A 88 -7.18 8.21 -4.09
CA GLY A 88 -7.82 7.19 -3.27
C GLY A 88 -6.82 6.16 -2.73
N ALA A 89 -5.81 5.80 -3.52
CA ALA A 89 -4.72 4.92 -3.06
C ALA A 89 -3.93 5.55 -1.90
N LEU A 90 -3.60 6.84 -2.00
CA LEU A 90 -2.86 7.55 -0.95
C LEU A 90 -3.71 7.81 0.30
N GLU A 91 -5.02 7.99 0.15
CA GLU A 91 -5.94 8.13 1.28
C GLU A 91 -6.01 6.84 2.11
N LYS A 92 -6.17 5.69 1.44
CA LYS A 92 -6.07 4.37 2.10
C LYS A 92 -4.73 4.17 2.78
N ALA A 93 -3.63 4.53 2.12
CA ALA A 93 -2.31 4.42 2.71
C ALA A 93 -2.17 5.22 4.01
N LEU A 94 -2.73 6.43 4.07
CA LEU A 94 -2.75 7.25 5.28
C LEU A 94 -3.57 6.61 6.40
N GLN A 95 -4.78 6.13 6.09
CA GLN A 95 -5.66 5.46 7.06
C GLN A 95 -4.97 4.25 7.69
N LEU A 96 -4.27 3.43 6.89
CA LEU A 96 -3.51 2.28 7.38
C LEU A 96 -2.24 2.68 8.14
N SER A 97 -1.63 3.80 7.79
CA SER A 97 -0.39 4.28 8.40
C SER A 97 -0.60 4.84 9.81
N LEU A 98 -1.81 5.34 10.10
CA LEU A 98 -2.15 5.85 11.43
C LEU A 98 -2.20 4.69 12.45
N PRO A 99 -1.74 4.93 13.69
CA PRO A 99 -2.06 4.01 14.78
C PRO A 99 -3.59 3.97 14.94
N MET A 100 -4.14 2.78 15.18
CA MET A 100 -5.57 2.67 15.48
C MET A 100 -5.90 3.65 16.62
N PRO A 101 -7.01 4.43 16.52
CA PRO A 101 -7.42 5.25 17.65
C PRO A 101 -7.54 4.33 18.86
N ARG A 102 -6.79 4.64 19.93
CA ARG A 102 -6.95 3.96 21.21
C ARG A 102 -8.44 4.07 21.56
N LYS A 103 -9.13 2.95 21.78
CA LYS A 103 -10.49 2.95 22.32
C LYS A 103 -10.45 3.84 23.56
N VAL A 104 -11.09 5.00 23.51
CA VAL A 104 -11.35 5.78 24.71
C VAL A 104 -12.37 4.97 25.48
N SER A 105 -11.94 4.31 26.56
CA SER A 105 -12.85 3.64 27.48
C SER A 105 -13.74 4.72 28.08
N MET A 106 -14.98 4.84 27.61
CA MET A 106 -15.97 5.67 28.28
C MET A 106 -16.39 4.93 29.55
N THR A 107 -15.65 5.13 30.64
CA THR A 107 -16.22 4.93 31.97
C THR A 107 -17.34 5.94 32.13
N LYS A 108 -18.59 5.45 32.10
CA LYS A 108 -19.74 6.22 32.58
C LYS A 108 -19.42 6.69 33.99
N ALA A 109 -19.26 8.01 34.15
CA ALA A 109 -19.53 8.63 35.43
C ALA A 109 -21.04 8.46 35.65
N VAL A 110 -21.41 7.59 36.59
CA VAL A 110 -22.73 7.60 37.20
C VAL A 110 -22.57 8.40 38.48
N GLU A 111 -23.19 9.58 38.48
CA GLU A 111 -23.57 10.31 39.70
C GLU A 111 -24.74 9.60 40.38
#